data_AF-A0A2E8VPH8-F1
#
_entry.id   AF-A0A2E8VPH8-F1
#
_cell.length_a   1.000
_cell.length_b   1.000
_cell.length_c   1.000
_cell.angle_alpha   90.00
_cell.angle_beta   90.00
_cell.angle_gamma   90.00
#
_symmetry.space_group_name_H-M   'P 1'
#
loop_
_entity.id
_entity.type
_entity.pdbx_description
1 polymer ?
#
loop_
_entity_poly.entity_id
_entity_poly.type
_entity_poly.pdbx_seq_one_letter_code
_entity_poly.pdbx_strand_id
1 'polypeptide(L)'
;MREFLAAHTPGEKGNAAYSNLGMGLLGFTLGRVAGGSWEAAIAERVTGPMGLKDTTADPDRRQRRWVLKGHNNMLEETRNWEFDALAGAGALYSSLDDRVRYAKVNLRPPESSRMPCAWRRTNTPTPRTLADRSGLVFCSAVWMTVGTSGTAA
;
A
#
# COMPACT_ATOMS: atom_id res chain seq x y z
N MET A 1 -15.54 11.27 10.36
CA MET A 1 -15.47 10.23 9.30
C MET A 1 -16.84 9.80 8.78
N ARG A 2 -17.77 9.35 9.63
CA ARG A 2 -19.14 8.99 9.18
C ARG A 2 -19.87 10.16 8.50
N GLU A 3 -19.78 11.36 9.09
CA GLU A 3 -20.35 12.59 8.52
C GLU A 3 -19.72 12.96 7.17
N PHE A 4 -18.39 12.85 7.06
CA PHE A 4 -17.67 13.07 5.80
C PHE A 4 -18.19 12.13 4.70
N LEU A 5 -18.32 10.83 4.98
CA LEU A 5 -18.82 9.86 4.00
C LEU A 5 -20.30 10.06 3.66
N ALA A 6 -21.11 10.51 4.60
CA ALA A 6 -22.52 10.81 4.36
C ALA A 6 -22.71 12.03 3.43
N ALA A 7 -21.74 12.95 3.42
CA ALA A 7 -21.78 14.16 2.60
C ALA A 7 -21.19 13.98 1.18
N HIS A 8 -20.60 12.83 0.85
CA HIS A 8 -19.92 12.60 -0.42
C HIS A 8 -20.50 11.41 -1.17
N THR A 9 -20.80 11.59 -2.45
CA THR A 9 -21.19 10.51 -3.36
C THR A 9 -19.95 9.77 -3.88
N PRO A 10 -19.95 8.42 -3.95
CA PRO A 10 -18.88 7.68 -4.59
C PRO A 10 -18.65 8.13 -6.03
N GLY A 11 -17.38 8.21 -6.44
CA GLY A 11 -17.01 8.54 -7.82
C GLY A 11 -17.44 7.47 -8.83
N GLU A 12 -17.48 7.86 -10.11
CA GLU A 12 -17.83 6.95 -11.20
C GLU A 12 -16.78 5.85 -11.40
N LYS A 13 -17.25 4.65 -11.77
CA LYS A 13 -16.39 3.51 -12.04
C LYS A 13 -15.46 3.83 -13.21
N GLY A 14 -14.15 3.80 -12.97
CA GLY A 14 -13.13 4.08 -13.99
C GLY A 14 -12.49 5.47 -13.86
N ASN A 15 -13.06 6.37 -13.05
CA ASN A 15 -12.50 7.68 -12.77
C ASN A 15 -11.95 7.73 -11.33
N ALA A 16 -10.81 7.07 -11.11
CA ALA A 16 -10.16 7.00 -9.82
C ALA A 16 -9.01 8.02 -9.73
N ALA A 17 -9.06 8.89 -8.73
CA ALA A 17 -7.96 9.78 -8.39
C ALA A 17 -7.12 9.18 -7.25
N TYR A 18 -5.81 9.44 -7.27
CA TYR A 18 -4.92 9.08 -6.16
C TYR A 18 -5.36 9.78 -4.87
N SER A 19 -5.50 9.04 -3.77
CA SER A 19 -5.93 9.62 -2.49
C SER A 19 -5.39 8.84 -1.29
N ASN A 20 -4.42 9.43 -0.58
CA ASN A 20 -3.94 8.89 0.70
C ASN A 20 -5.07 8.83 1.74
N LEU A 21 -5.99 9.81 1.74
CA LEU A 21 -7.16 9.79 2.62
C LEU A 21 -8.07 8.60 2.32
N GLY A 22 -8.33 8.33 1.03
CA GLY A 22 -9.14 7.19 0.60
C GLY A 22 -8.51 5.86 1.02
N MET A 23 -7.21 5.69 0.80
CA MET A 23 -6.49 4.47 1.19
C MET A 23 -6.35 4.32 2.71
N GLY A 24 -6.12 5.40 3.44
CA GLY A 24 -6.10 5.40 4.90
C GLY A 24 -7.45 5.00 5.49
N LEU A 25 -8.55 5.57 5.00
CA LEU A 25 -9.90 5.19 5.39
C LEU A 25 -10.22 3.72 5.06
N LEU A 26 -9.81 3.24 3.89
CA LEU A 26 -9.95 1.84 3.52
C LEU A 26 -9.23 0.94 4.54
N GLY A 27 -7.97 1.25 4.86
CA GLY A 27 -7.18 0.51 5.85
C GLY A 27 -7.84 0.49 7.23
N PHE A 28 -8.26 1.67 7.72
CA PHE A 28 -8.98 1.80 8.98
C PHE A 28 -10.26 0.93 9.02
N THR A 29 -11.04 0.97 7.95
CA THR A 29 -12.28 0.18 7.82
C THR A 29 -11.98 -1.32 7.80
N LEU A 30 -10.92 -1.75 7.09
CA LEU A 30 -10.48 -3.14 7.05
C LEU A 30 -10.10 -3.67 8.44
N GLY A 31 -9.35 -2.88 9.23
CA GLY A 31 -9.04 -3.23 10.61
C GLY A 31 -10.31 -3.48 11.44
N ARG A 32 -11.26 -2.54 11.39
CA ARG A 32 -12.53 -2.68 12.13
C ARG A 32 -13.35 -3.89 11.69
N VAL A 33 -13.45 -4.16 10.38
CA VAL A 33 -14.16 -5.32 9.85
C VAL A 33 -13.46 -6.63 10.24
N ALA A 34 -12.14 -6.63 10.35
CA ALA A 34 -11.36 -7.76 10.85
C ALA A 34 -11.43 -7.93 12.38
N GLY A 35 -12.08 -7.02 13.11
CA GLY A 35 -12.21 -7.08 14.57
C GLY A 35 -10.99 -6.58 15.34
N GLY A 36 -10.08 -5.84 14.70
CA GLY A 36 -8.83 -5.40 15.32
C GLY A 36 -8.24 -4.15 14.67
N SER A 37 -6.91 -4.03 14.73
CA SER A 37 -6.17 -2.97 14.05
C SER A 37 -5.89 -3.35 12.60
N TRP A 38 -5.59 -2.36 11.76
CA TRP A 38 -5.22 -2.61 10.36
C TRP A 38 -3.90 -3.40 10.27
N GLU A 39 -2.95 -3.10 11.15
CA GLU A 39 -1.64 -3.75 11.25
C GLU A 39 -1.80 -5.24 11.58
N ALA A 40 -2.66 -5.57 12.54
CA ALA A 40 -2.98 -6.96 12.89
C ALA A 40 -3.63 -7.69 11.70
N ALA A 41 -4.58 -7.05 11.01
CA ALA A 41 -5.24 -7.64 9.86
C ALA A 41 -4.27 -7.92 8.70
N ILE A 42 -3.33 -7.00 8.42
CA ILE A 42 -2.29 -7.18 7.42
C ILE A 42 -1.31 -8.28 7.83
N ALA A 43 -0.91 -8.33 9.10
CA ALA A 43 -0.04 -9.36 9.63
C ALA A 43 -0.63 -10.76 9.46
N GLU A 44 -1.89 -10.93 9.84
CA GLU A 44 -2.59 -12.22 9.80
C GLU A 44 -2.90 -12.68 8.37
N ARG A 45 -3.34 -11.75 7.50
CA ARG A 45 -3.93 -12.11 6.21
C ARG A 45 -3.01 -11.93 5.02
N VAL A 46 -1.95 -11.13 5.15
CA VAL A 46 -1.06 -10.77 4.03
C VAL A 46 0.38 -11.15 4.32
N THR A 47 1.04 -10.52 5.29
CA THR A 47 2.49 -10.70 5.49
C THR A 47 2.82 -12.06 6.09
N GLY A 48 2.02 -12.54 7.05
CA GLY A 48 2.16 -13.87 7.66
C GLY A 48 2.07 -15.01 6.63
N PRO A 49 0.97 -15.12 5.86
CA PRO A 49 0.81 -16.17 4.85
C PRO A 49 1.86 -16.16 3.74
N MET A 50 2.43 -14.99 3.42
CA MET A 50 3.52 -14.86 2.44
C MET A 50 4.92 -15.08 3.05
N GLY A 51 5.01 -15.15 4.38
CA GLY A 51 6.27 -15.27 5.11
C GLY A 51 7.14 -14.03 5.05
N LEU A 52 6.54 -12.84 5.01
CA LEU A 52 7.22 -11.54 5.00
C LEU A 52 7.47 -11.09 6.44
N LYS A 53 8.62 -11.49 7.01
CA LYS A 53 8.91 -11.36 8.45
C LYS A 53 9.40 -9.97 8.85
N ASP A 54 9.93 -9.22 7.90
CA ASP A 54 10.44 -7.86 8.05
C ASP A 54 9.60 -6.84 7.26
N THR A 55 8.34 -7.19 6.95
CA THR A 55 7.30 -6.26 6.50
C THR A 55 6.28 -6.00 7.61
N THR A 56 6.28 -4.79 8.19
CA THR A 56 5.39 -4.41 9.30
C THR A 56 5.13 -2.90 9.32
N ALA A 57 4.00 -2.49 9.89
CA ALA A 57 3.70 -1.09 10.18
C ALA A 57 4.22 -0.63 11.55
N ASP A 58 4.45 -1.58 12.47
CA ASP A 58 5.04 -1.31 13.78
C ASP A 58 6.33 -2.13 13.94
N PRO A 59 7.50 -1.55 13.58
CA PRO A 59 8.77 -2.24 13.68
C PRO A 59 9.18 -2.46 15.14
N ASP A 60 9.65 -3.66 15.46
CA ASP A 60 10.17 -3.98 16.80
C ASP A 60 11.53 -3.30 17.07
N ARG A 61 12.07 -3.43 18.29
CA ARG A 61 13.37 -2.84 18.67
C ARG A 61 14.54 -3.35 17.82
N ARG A 62 14.46 -4.56 17.25
CA ARG A 62 15.47 -5.11 16.33
C ARG A 62 15.36 -4.42 14.97
N GLN A 63 14.17 -4.37 14.41
CA GLN A 63 13.87 -3.81 13.09
C GLN A 63 14.13 -2.30 13.04
N ARG A 64 13.80 -1.56 14.11
CA ARG A 64 14.07 -0.11 14.21
C ARG A 64 15.55 0.26 14.03
N ARG A 65 16.48 -0.66 14.31
CA ARG A 65 17.92 -0.43 14.05
C ARG A 65 18.30 -0.48 12.57
N TRP A 66 17.45 -1.07 11.73
CA TRP A 66 17.65 -1.21 10.29
C TRP A 66 16.76 -0.28 9.48
N VAL A 67 15.86 0.46 10.14
CA VAL A 67 15.07 1.49 9.49
C VAL A 67 16.00 2.62 9.06
N LEU A 68 16.04 2.87 7.75
CA LEU A 68 16.81 3.97 7.17
C LEU A 68 16.18 5.31 7.52
N LYS A 69 17.02 6.36 7.57
CA LYS A 69 16.57 7.73 7.74
C LYS A 69 16.15 8.32 6.40
N GLY A 70 14.98 8.97 6.37
CA GLY A 70 14.56 9.77 5.22
C GLY A 70 15.42 11.01 5.06
N HIS A 71 15.56 11.51 3.83
CA HIS A 71 16.21 12.79 3.54
C HIS A 71 15.29 13.64 2.66
N ASN A 72 15.25 14.96 2.88
CA ASN A 72 14.50 15.87 2.03
C ASN A 72 15.26 16.18 0.71
N ASN A 73 14.69 17.05 -0.13
CA ASN A 73 15.28 17.50 -1.39
C ASN A 73 16.62 18.26 -1.22
N MET A 74 16.93 18.73 -0.01
CA MET A 74 18.19 19.38 0.34
C MET A 74 19.20 18.43 0.99
N LEU A 75 18.92 17.11 0.98
CA LEU A 75 19.73 16.06 1.62
C LEU A 75 19.82 16.17 3.14
N GLU A 76 18.86 16.85 3.78
CA GLU A 76 18.79 16.93 5.24
C GLU A 76 17.99 15.75 5.79
N GLU A 77 18.48 15.15 6.88
CA GLU A 77 17.76 14.08 7.57
C GLU A 77 16.35 14.53 8.01
N THR A 78 15.35 13.70 7.75
CA THR A 78 13.97 13.93 8.14
C THR A 78 13.44 12.76 8.96
N ARG A 79 12.45 13.06 9.81
CA ARG A 79 11.77 12.02 10.57
C ARG A 79 10.98 11.13 9.62
N ASN A 80 11.02 9.83 9.91
CA ASN A 80 10.17 8.88 9.21
C ASN A 80 8.71 9.17 9.52
N TRP A 81 7.85 8.84 8.55
CA TRP A 81 6.43 9.06 8.69
C TRP A 81 5.85 8.01 9.65
N GLU A 82 5.08 8.50 10.61
CA GLU A 82 4.31 7.68 11.54
C GLU A 82 2.83 7.97 11.31
N PHE A 83 2.04 6.92 11.16
CA PHE A 83 0.63 7.01 10.84
C PHE A 83 -0.19 6.29 11.90
N ASP A 84 -1.29 6.91 12.30
CA ASP A 84 -2.31 6.27 13.11
C ASP A 84 -3.49 5.83 12.21
N ALA A 85 -4.62 6.53 12.25
CA ALA A 85 -5.80 6.18 11.45
C ALA A 85 -5.58 6.13 9.91
N LEU A 86 -4.47 6.68 9.41
CA LEU A 86 -4.09 6.64 7.99
C LEU A 86 -3.02 5.59 7.65
N ALA A 87 -2.76 4.62 8.53
CA ALA A 87 -1.71 3.62 8.32
C ALA A 87 -1.85 2.86 6.97
N GLY A 88 -3.09 2.61 6.54
CA GLY A 88 -3.41 2.04 5.22
C GLY A 88 -2.94 2.85 4.00
N ALA A 89 -2.54 4.11 4.17
CA ALA A 89 -2.02 4.95 3.10
C ALA A 89 -0.55 4.68 2.77
N GLY A 90 0.23 4.11 3.69
CA GLY A 90 1.66 3.91 3.45
C GLY A 90 2.54 3.62 4.66
N ALA A 91 2.01 3.03 5.74
CA ALA A 91 2.78 2.83 6.98
C ALA A 91 3.74 1.63 6.98
N LEU A 92 3.74 0.77 5.95
CA LEU A 92 4.58 -0.43 5.95
C LEU A 92 6.06 -0.11 5.73
N TYR A 93 6.88 -0.56 6.66
CA TYR A 93 8.31 -0.78 6.49
C TYR A 93 8.53 -2.16 5.88
N SER A 94 9.56 -2.32 5.05
CA SER A 94 9.91 -3.62 4.47
C SER A 94 11.40 -3.73 4.17
N SER A 95 11.97 -4.91 4.38
CA SER A 95 13.28 -5.27 3.85
C SER A 95 13.22 -5.50 2.33
N LEU A 96 14.38 -5.45 1.66
CA LEU A 96 14.48 -5.79 0.24
C LEU A 96 14.13 -7.26 -0.03
N ASP A 97 14.57 -8.17 0.84
CA ASP A 97 14.30 -9.60 0.71
C ASP A 97 12.80 -9.91 0.72
N ASP A 98 12.06 -9.26 1.62
CA ASP A 98 10.60 -9.40 1.67
C ASP A 98 9.92 -8.77 0.46
N ARG A 99 10.41 -7.64 -0.07
CA ARG A 99 9.86 -7.06 -1.31
C ARG A 99 10.07 -7.98 -2.52
N VAL A 100 11.24 -8.62 -2.61
CA VAL A 100 11.52 -9.62 -3.66
C VAL A 100 10.63 -10.86 -3.47
N ARG A 101 10.43 -11.31 -2.22
CA ARG A 101 9.52 -12.44 -1.93
C ARG A 101 8.07 -12.11 -2.29
N TYR A 102 7.59 -10.93 -1.91
CA TYR A 102 6.28 -10.42 -2.28
C TYR A 102 6.10 -10.37 -3.80
N ALA A 103 7.09 -9.86 -4.53
CA ALA A 103 7.05 -9.83 -5.99
C ALA A 103 6.98 -11.24 -6.60
N LYS A 104 7.78 -12.20 -6.09
CA LYS A 104 7.74 -13.60 -6.55
C LYS A 104 6.38 -14.24 -6.32
N VAL A 105 5.80 -14.07 -5.12
CA VAL A 105 4.45 -14.56 -4.80
C VAL A 105 3.41 -13.92 -5.71
N ASN A 106 3.57 -12.62 -6.02
CA ASN A 106 2.65 -11.93 -6.92
C ASN A 106 2.77 -12.32 -8.39
N LEU A 107 3.91 -12.88 -8.82
CA LEU A 107 4.08 -13.40 -10.19
C LEU A 107 3.68 -14.86 -10.30
N ARG A 108 3.96 -15.65 -9.25
CA ARG A 108 3.74 -17.09 -9.18
C ARG A 108 3.22 -17.45 -7.78
N PRO A 109 1.91 -17.33 -7.54
CA PRO A 109 1.35 -17.65 -6.23
C PRO A 109 1.54 -19.16 -5.95
N PRO A 110 2.01 -19.54 -4.75
CA PRO A 110 2.15 -20.95 -4.42
C PRO A 110 0.77 -21.63 -4.37
N GLU A 111 0.69 -22.85 -4.94
CA GLU A 111 -0.54 -23.64 -5.04
C GLU A 111 -1.21 -23.89 -3.68
N SER A 112 -0.40 -23.95 -2.61
CA SER A 112 -0.83 -24.17 -1.24
C SER A 112 -1.30 -22.91 -0.49
N SER A 113 -1.19 -21.71 -1.08
CA SER A 113 -1.67 -20.49 -0.41
C SER A 113 -3.20 -20.42 -0.40
N ARG A 114 -3.79 -19.82 0.64
CA ARG A 114 -5.23 -19.46 0.68
C ARG A 114 -5.55 -18.17 -0.11
N MET A 115 -4.54 -17.62 -0.79
CA MET A 115 -4.61 -16.41 -1.60
C MET A 115 -5.24 -16.53 -3.02
N PRO A 116 -5.61 -17.70 -3.60
CA PRO A 116 -5.94 -17.79 -5.02
C PRO A 116 -7.06 -16.88 -5.47
N CYS A 117 -8.12 -16.67 -4.68
CA CYS A 117 -9.28 -15.88 -5.12
C CYS A 117 -9.02 -14.37 -5.04
N ALA A 118 -8.44 -13.87 -3.94
CA ALA A 118 -8.13 -12.46 -3.76
C ALA A 118 -7.00 -12.02 -4.70
N TRP A 119 -5.91 -12.81 -4.75
CA TRP A 119 -4.79 -12.55 -5.67
C TRP A 119 -5.24 -12.61 -7.12
N ARG A 120 -6.08 -13.59 -7.51
CA ARG A 120 -6.61 -13.67 -8.87
C ARG A 120 -7.48 -12.45 -9.17
N ARG A 121 -8.34 -12.00 -8.26
CA ARG A 121 -9.15 -10.80 -8.48
C ARG A 121 -8.30 -9.53 -8.66
N THR A 122 -7.20 -9.38 -7.92
CA THR A 122 -6.30 -8.21 -8.06
C THR A 122 -5.39 -8.30 -9.28
N ASN A 123 -5.06 -9.50 -9.75
CA ASN A 123 -4.14 -9.73 -10.89
C ASN A 123 -4.85 -10.16 -12.18
N THR A 124 -6.17 -10.29 -12.17
CA THR A 124 -6.96 -10.48 -13.40
C THR A 124 -7.09 -9.13 -14.08
N PRO A 125 -6.62 -8.97 -15.33
CA PRO A 125 -6.87 -7.75 -16.08
C PRO A 125 -8.37 -7.50 -16.15
N THR A 126 -8.85 -6.42 -15.54
CA THR A 126 -10.20 -5.94 -15.83
C THR A 126 -10.20 -5.44 -17.28
N PRO A 127 -11.14 -5.87 -18.14
CA PRO A 127 -11.22 -5.35 -19.49
C PRO A 127 -11.47 -3.84 -19.44
N ARG A 128 -10.40 -3.06 -19.63
CA ARG A 128 -10.52 -1.67 -20.06
C ARG A 128 -10.86 -1.74 -21.54
N THR A 129 -11.90 -1.03 -21.97
CA THR A 129 -12.23 -0.85 -23.38
C THR A 129 -10.97 -0.46 -24.14
N LEU A 130 -10.77 -1.10 -25.31
CA LEU A 130 -9.58 -1.12 -26.18
C LEU A 130 -8.99 0.23 -26.63
N ALA A 131 -9.49 1.36 -26.14
CA ALA A 131 -9.06 2.70 -26.55
C ALA A 131 -7.72 3.16 -25.93
N ASP A 132 -7.18 2.46 -24.93
CA ASP A 132 -5.99 2.93 -24.21
C ASP A 132 -4.90 1.85 -24.18
N ARG A 133 -4.15 1.77 -25.28
CA ARG A 133 -2.95 0.92 -25.40
C ARG A 133 -1.73 1.69 -24.89
N SER A 134 -1.46 1.56 -23.60
CA SER A 134 -0.09 1.51 -23.08
C SER A 134 -0.07 0.62 -21.85
N GLY A 135 0.50 -0.58 -22.02
CA GLY A 135 0.56 -1.59 -20.97
C GLY A 135 1.50 -1.15 -19.86
N LEU A 136 0.93 -0.72 -18.73
CA LEU A 136 1.62 -0.56 -17.46
C LEU A 136 0.84 -1.30 -16.37
N VAL A 137 1.46 -2.33 -15.81
CA VAL A 137 1.01 -2.97 -14.57
C VAL A 137 1.28 -1.98 -13.44
N PHE A 138 0.22 -1.41 -12.86
CA PHE A 138 0.31 -0.54 -11.70
C PHE A 138 0.61 -1.39 -10.46
N CYS A 139 1.89 -1.56 -10.15
CA CYS A 139 2.34 -2.05 -8.86
C CYS A 139 2.43 -0.83 -7.94
N SER A 140 1.54 -0.68 -6.96
CA SER A 140 1.62 0.42 -6.00
C SER A 140 2.83 0.23 -5.10
N ALA A 141 4.01 0.59 -5.59
CA ALA A 141 5.06 1.13 -4.77
C ALA A 141 4.73 2.61 -4.61
N VAL A 142 4.46 3.06 -3.40
CA VAL A 142 4.56 4.49 -3.07
C VAL A 142 5.99 4.90 -3.44
N TRP A 143 6.12 5.66 -4.51
CA TRP A 143 7.35 6.34 -4.90
C TRP A 143 7.01 7.82 -4.98
N MET A 144 7.72 8.63 -4.18
CA MET A 144 7.72 10.07 -4.36
C MET A 144 8.46 10.38 -5.67
N THR A 145 7.74 10.78 -6.71
CA THR A 145 8.34 11.56 -7.79
C THR A 145 8.54 12.98 -7.27
N VAL A 146 9.80 13.40 -7.23
CA VAL A 146 10.14 14.82 -7.04
C VAL A 146 9.65 15.55 -8.28
N GLY A 147 8.60 16.35 -8.15
CA GLY A 147 8.15 17.23 -9.21
C GLY A 147 9.25 18.24 -9.52
N THR A 148 9.76 18.25 -10.75
CA THR A 148 10.48 19.41 -11.26
C THR A 148 9.46 20.53 -11.40
N SER A 149 9.55 21.53 -10.53
CA SER A 149 8.84 22.79 -10.66
C SER A 149 9.22 23.41 -12.01
N GLY A 150 8.31 23.37 -12.97
CA GLY A 150 8.36 24.25 -14.12
C GLY A 150 8.13 25.68 -13.65
N THR A 151 9.15 26.52 -13.78
CA THR A 151 9.01 27.97 -13.68
C THR A 151 8.21 28.44 -14.89
N ALA A 152 6.96 28.85 -14.65
CA ALA A 152 6.25 29.77 -15.52
C ALA A 152 6.64 31.19 -15.11
N ALA A 153 7.37 31.88 -15.98
CA ALA A 153 7.42 33.33 -16.10
C ALA A 153 7.55 33.64 -17.60
#